data_AF-A0A3D1Z0A1-F1
#
_entry.id   AF-A0A3D1Z0A1-F1
#
_cell.length_a   1.000
_cell.length_b   1.000
_cell.length_c   1.000
_cell.angle_alpha   90.00
_cell.angle_beta   90.00
_cell.angle_gamma   90.00
#
_symmetry.space_group_name_H-M   'P 1'
#
loop_
_entity.id
_entity.type
_entity.pdbx_description
1 polymer ?
#
loop_
_entity_poly.entity_id
_entity_poly.type
_entity_poly.pdbx_seq_one_letter_code
_entity_poly.pdbx_strand_id
1 'polypeptide(L)'
;MLHKLASRLSPSRPSRAKYVAAAAIALMITAFFIGYAQDSYAYKTDGLLVYGEGAANTPKHRLWDHGLSSWGNQTDSAVAGATINWAINETAKNRKENISGILTTDGGSGSNLHIRRWNGSSWA
;
A
#
# COMPACT_ATOMS: atom_id res chain seq x y z
N MET A 1 38.01 62.15 -10.03
CA MET A 1 36.60 62.03 -9.59
C MET A 1 36.03 60.61 -9.84
N LEU A 2 36.82 59.55 -9.57
CA LEU A 2 36.52 58.17 -10.03
C LEU A 2 37.02 57.10 -9.03
N HIS A 3 36.78 57.30 -7.73
CA HIS A 3 37.27 56.36 -6.69
C HIS A 3 36.21 55.96 -5.65
N LYS A 4 34.92 56.17 -5.93
CA LYS A 4 33.86 56.02 -4.91
C LYS A 4 32.72 55.06 -5.28
N LEU A 5 32.90 54.18 -6.25
CA LEU A 5 31.82 53.31 -6.75
C LEU A 5 32.04 51.79 -6.60
N ALA A 6 33.21 51.32 -6.13
CA ALA A 6 33.51 49.88 -6.09
C ALA A 6 33.07 49.14 -4.80
N SER A 7 32.56 49.83 -3.77
CA SER A 7 32.35 49.21 -2.44
C SER A 7 30.95 48.65 -2.17
N ARG A 8 30.02 48.65 -3.14
CA ARG A 8 28.59 48.35 -2.90
C ARG A 8 28.06 47.03 -3.44
N LEU A 9 28.90 46.05 -3.74
CA LEU A 9 28.45 44.74 -4.27
C LEU A 9 29.08 43.56 -3.53
N SER A 10 29.13 43.59 -2.20
CA SER A 10 29.32 42.36 -1.43
C SER A 10 27.95 41.71 -1.20
N PRO A 11 27.67 40.52 -1.77
CA PRO A 11 26.42 39.82 -1.48
C PRO A 11 26.37 39.51 0.02
N SER A 12 25.34 40.03 0.70
CA SER A 12 25.14 39.81 2.13
C SER A 12 25.04 38.30 2.39
N ARG A 13 25.97 37.76 3.19
CA ARG A 13 25.91 36.36 3.61
C ARG A 13 24.52 36.08 4.22
N PRO A 14 23.82 35.02 3.80
CA PRO A 14 22.52 34.71 4.36
C PRO A 14 22.64 34.53 5.88
N SER A 15 21.68 35.06 6.64
CA SER A 15 21.70 34.89 8.09
C SER A 15 21.51 33.41 8.45
N ARG A 16 22.05 32.99 9.60
CA ARG A 16 21.88 31.63 10.13
C ARG A 16 20.42 31.19 10.15
N ALA A 17 19.49 32.11 10.42
CA ALA A 17 18.05 31.89 10.37
C ALA A 17 17.55 31.42 9.00
N LYS A 18 18.11 31.91 7.89
CA LYS A 18 17.75 31.47 6.52
C LYS A 18 18.17 30.03 6.25
N TYR A 19 19.34 29.62 6.76
CA TYR A 19 19.82 28.24 6.63
C TYR A 19 19.00 27.27 7.49
N VAL A 20 18.64 27.67 8.71
CA VAL A 20 17.78 26.87 9.60
C VAL A 20 16.37 26.73 9.01
N ALA A 21 15.81 27.83 8.47
CA ALA A 21 14.51 27.78 7.80
C ALA A 21 14.53 26.87 6.56
N ALA A 22 15.58 26.97 5.72
CA ALA A 22 15.73 26.11 4.56
C ALA A 22 15.86 24.63 4.94
N ALA A 23 16.62 24.31 5.99
CA ALA A 23 16.75 22.94 6.49
C ALA A 23 15.43 22.41 7.04
N ALA A 24 14.67 23.21 7.79
CA ALA A 24 13.37 22.82 8.32
C ALA A 24 12.34 22.56 7.21
N ILE A 25 12.32 23.41 6.17
CA ILE A 25 11.46 23.22 5.00
C ILE A 25 11.83 21.94 4.25
N ALA A 26 13.11 21.69 4.01
CA ALA A 26 13.57 20.46 3.35
C ALA A 26 13.21 19.20 4.15
N LEU A 27 13.31 19.26 5.49
CA LEU A 27 12.91 18.17 6.38
C LEU A 27 11.39 17.92 6.32
N MET A 28 10.58 18.98 6.36
CA MET A 28 9.12 18.88 6.26
C MET A 28 8.67 18.34 4.90
N ILE A 29 9.31 18.76 3.80
CA ILE A 29 9.03 18.26 2.45
C ILE A 29 9.40 16.77 2.36
N THR A 30 10.56 16.38 2.88
CA THR A 30 11.01 14.99 2.88
C THR A 30 10.08 14.11 3.73
N ALA A 31 9.70 14.57 4.93
CA ALA A 31 8.75 13.87 5.79
C ALA A 31 7.36 13.75 5.15
N PHE A 32 6.91 14.79 4.44
CA PHE A 32 5.68 14.74 3.67
C PHE A 32 5.75 13.66 2.58
N PHE A 33 6.81 13.62 1.77
CA PHE A 33 6.95 12.59 0.72
C PHE A 33 7.13 11.16 1.26
N ILE A 34 7.80 10.98 2.40
CA ILE A 34 7.90 9.68 3.09
C ILE A 34 6.54 9.24 3.62
N GLY A 35 5.74 10.17 4.18
CA GLY A 35 4.39 9.87 4.66
C GLY A 35 3.34 9.72 3.56
N TYR A 36 3.54 10.34 2.40
CA TYR A 36 2.62 10.29 1.25
C TYR A 36 2.79 9.02 0.40
N ALA A 37 3.87 8.27 0.61
CA ALA A 37 4.08 6.96 -0.01
C ALA A 37 3.33 5.85 0.73
N GLN A 38 2.08 6.08 1.14
CA GLN A 38 1.26 5.09 1.83
C GLN A 38 -0.18 5.21 1.35
N ASP A 39 -0.37 4.75 0.13
CA ASP A 39 -1.61 4.08 -0.18
C ASP A 39 -1.21 2.72 -0.71
N SER A 40 -1.48 1.69 0.08
CA SER A 40 -1.52 0.30 -0.37
C SER A 40 -2.68 0.17 -1.35
N TYR A 41 -2.55 0.82 -2.51
CA TYR A 41 -3.43 0.56 -3.63
C TYR A 41 -3.13 -0.85 -4.12
N ALA A 42 -4.15 -1.55 -4.58
CA ALA A 42 -3.91 -2.29 -5.79
C ALA A 42 -3.88 -1.23 -6.91
N TYR A 43 -2.71 -0.74 -7.32
CA TYR A 43 -2.62 -0.08 -8.62
C TYR A 43 -3.28 -1.00 -9.66
N LYS A 44 -3.70 -0.48 -10.81
CA LYS A 44 -4.19 -1.33 -11.91
C LYS A 44 -3.17 -2.42 -12.33
N THR A 45 -1.93 -2.32 -11.82
CA THR A 45 -0.76 -3.20 -11.98
C THR A 45 -0.41 -4.04 -10.75
N ASP A 46 -1.12 -3.91 -9.62
CA ASP A 46 -0.87 -4.70 -8.41
C ASP A 46 -1.83 -5.88 -8.33
N GLY A 47 -1.27 -7.05 -8.01
CA GLY A 47 -1.99 -8.30 -7.84
C GLY A 47 -2.45 -8.56 -6.41
N LEU A 48 -3.53 -9.34 -6.28
CA LEU A 48 -4.01 -9.90 -5.03
C LEU A 48 -4.05 -11.43 -5.15
N LEU A 49 -3.28 -12.11 -4.30
CA LEU A 49 -3.31 -13.56 -4.16
C LEU A 49 -4.11 -13.92 -2.91
N VAL A 50 -5.06 -14.86 -3.04
CA VAL A 50 -5.82 -15.44 -1.91
C VAL A 50 -5.74 -16.95 -2.00
N TYR A 51 -5.50 -17.62 -0.87
CA TYR A 51 -5.29 -19.07 -0.82
C TYR A 51 -5.64 -19.67 0.55
N GLY A 52 -5.86 -20.98 0.56
CA GLY A 52 -5.92 -21.79 1.77
C GLY A 52 -4.55 -22.37 2.14
N GLU A 53 -4.35 -22.67 3.41
CA GLU A 53 -3.09 -23.24 3.91
C GLU A 53 -3.38 -24.45 4.81
N GLY A 54 -3.06 -25.66 4.32
CA GLY A 54 -3.28 -26.91 5.05
C GLY A 54 -4.73 -27.07 5.52
N ALA A 55 -4.90 -27.35 6.82
CA ALA A 55 -6.19 -27.47 7.48
C ALA A 55 -6.67 -26.16 8.15
N ALA A 56 -6.09 -25.01 7.78
CA ALA A 56 -6.51 -23.74 8.36
C ALA A 56 -7.91 -23.34 7.86
N ASN A 57 -8.71 -22.82 8.79
CA ASN A 57 -10.09 -22.40 8.54
C ASN A 57 -10.20 -20.91 8.15
N THR A 58 -9.06 -20.27 7.91
CA THR A 58 -8.96 -18.84 7.56
C THR A 58 -8.07 -18.71 6.33
N PRO A 59 -8.63 -18.22 5.20
CA PRO A 59 -7.84 -17.94 4.01
C PRO A 59 -6.80 -16.87 4.29
N LYS A 60 -5.67 -17.03 3.61
CA LYS A 60 -4.55 -16.10 3.64
C LYS A 60 -4.56 -15.27 2.38
N HIS A 61 -4.02 -14.07 2.46
CA HIS A 61 -3.81 -13.24 1.29
C HIS A 61 -2.46 -12.53 1.33
N ARG A 62 -1.99 -12.17 0.13
CA ARG A 62 -0.80 -11.35 -0.10
C ARG A 62 -1.10 -10.34 -1.18
N LEU A 63 -0.56 -9.14 -1.01
CA LEU A 63 -0.58 -8.09 -2.02
C LEU A 63 0.76 -8.09 -2.76
N TRP A 64 0.70 -7.96 -4.07
CA TRP A 64 1.89 -7.66 -4.86
C TRP A 64 2.21 -6.18 -4.71
N ASP A 65 3.44 -5.89 -4.34
CA ASP A 65 3.97 -4.54 -4.35
C ASP A 65 4.74 -4.33 -5.65
N HIS A 66 4.19 -3.53 -6.56
CA HIS A 66 4.86 -3.19 -7.80
C HIS A 66 6.17 -2.41 -7.60
N GLY A 67 6.23 -1.50 -6.60
CA GLY A 67 7.41 -0.69 -6.34
C GLY A 67 8.60 -1.51 -5.86
N LEU A 68 8.33 -2.56 -5.08
CA LEU A 68 9.34 -3.51 -4.60
C LEU A 68 9.47 -4.75 -5.48
N SER A 69 8.63 -4.88 -6.50
CA SER A 69 8.52 -6.05 -7.38
C SER A 69 8.53 -7.38 -6.61
N SER A 70 7.76 -7.44 -5.52
CA SER A 70 7.71 -8.57 -4.60
C SER A 70 6.34 -8.74 -3.95
N TRP A 71 6.07 -9.94 -3.41
CA TRP A 71 4.90 -10.18 -2.57
C TRP A 71 5.12 -9.64 -1.16
N GLY A 72 4.14 -8.90 -0.66
CA GLY A 72 4.11 -8.46 0.73
C GLY A 72 3.90 -9.60 1.74
N ASN A 73 3.80 -9.22 3.00
CA ASN A 73 3.55 -10.14 4.10
C ASN A 73 2.22 -10.87 3.95
N GLN A 74 2.18 -12.11 4.42
CA GLN A 74 0.97 -12.89 4.54
C GLN A 74 0.08 -12.30 5.64
N THR A 75 -1.19 -12.12 5.32
CA THR A 75 -2.20 -11.66 6.28
C THR A 75 -3.49 -12.48 6.14
N ASP A 76 -4.30 -12.51 7.20
CA ASP A 76 -5.58 -13.20 7.17
C ASP A 76 -6.58 -12.41 6.34
N SER A 77 -7.30 -13.08 5.45
CA SER A 77 -8.39 -12.46 4.69
C SER A 77 -9.61 -12.28 5.59
N ALA A 78 -10.21 -13.40 6.03
CA ALA A 78 -11.20 -13.50 7.12
C ALA A 78 -11.73 -14.94 7.26
N VAL A 79 -12.21 -15.31 8.44
CA VAL A 79 -12.59 -16.70 8.80
C VAL A 79 -13.61 -17.31 7.84
N ALA A 80 -13.30 -18.48 7.28
CA ALA A 80 -14.20 -19.30 6.45
C ALA A 80 -14.84 -20.45 7.27
N GLY A 81 -14.31 -20.75 8.45
CA GLY A 81 -14.92 -21.68 9.41
C GLY A 81 -14.67 -23.16 9.14
N ALA A 82 -14.05 -23.50 8.00
CA ALA A 82 -13.64 -24.85 7.61
C ALA A 82 -12.43 -24.81 6.67
N THR A 83 -11.80 -25.96 6.43
CA THR A 83 -10.69 -26.12 5.49
C THR A 83 -11.06 -25.59 4.10
N ILE A 84 -10.11 -24.98 3.42
CA ILE A 84 -10.33 -24.31 2.14
C ILE A 84 -9.95 -25.27 1.00
N ASN A 85 -10.90 -25.51 0.08
CA ASN A 85 -10.66 -26.32 -1.11
C ASN A 85 -10.26 -25.47 -2.32
N TRP A 86 -10.97 -24.35 -2.53
CA TRP A 86 -10.75 -23.49 -3.69
C TRP A 86 -10.80 -22.02 -3.28
N ALA A 87 -9.96 -21.22 -3.94
CA ALA A 87 -9.98 -19.77 -3.86
C ALA A 87 -9.91 -19.20 -5.28
N ILE A 88 -10.85 -18.33 -5.63
CA ILE A 88 -10.91 -17.64 -6.92
C ILE A 88 -10.99 -16.15 -6.65
N ASN A 89 -10.21 -15.35 -7.38
CA ASN A 89 -10.24 -13.89 -7.28
C ASN A 89 -10.56 -13.29 -8.63
N GLU A 90 -11.48 -12.34 -8.66
CA GLU A 90 -11.87 -11.61 -9.85
C GLU A 90 -11.80 -10.10 -9.61
N THR A 91 -11.06 -9.40 -10.45
CA THR A 91 -10.92 -7.96 -10.36
C THR A 91 -12.10 -7.25 -11.02
N ALA A 92 -12.61 -6.20 -10.36
CA ALA A 92 -13.61 -5.35 -10.97
C ALA A 92 -13.00 -4.59 -12.15
N LYS A 93 -13.68 -4.60 -13.30
CA LYS A 93 -13.19 -3.97 -14.53
C LYS A 93 -12.97 -2.45 -14.40
N ASN A 94 -13.80 -1.79 -13.61
CA ASN A 94 -13.89 -0.33 -13.53
C ASN A 94 -13.95 0.23 -12.10
N ARG A 95 -13.68 -0.60 -11.09
CA ARG A 95 -13.68 -0.20 -9.68
C ARG A 95 -12.42 -0.72 -9.01
N LYS A 96 -12.02 -0.04 -7.93
CA LYS A 96 -10.89 -0.45 -7.08
C LYS A 96 -11.34 -1.56 -6.12
N GLU A 97 -11.79 -2.68 -6.68
CA GLU A 97 -12.37 -3.78 -5.91
C GLU A 97 -11.96 -5.12 -6.52
N ASN A 98 -11.76 -6.12 -5.67
CA ASN A 98 -11.62 -7.52 -6.06
C ASN A 98 -12.67 -8.34 -5.32
N ILE A 99 -13.28 -9.30 -6.01
CA ILE A 99 -14.20 -10.26 -5.42
C ILE A 99 -13.48 -11.59 -5.29
N SER A 100 -13.42 -12.11 -4.05
CA SER A 100 -12.89 -13.43 -3.77
C SER A 100 -14.02 -14.41 -3.45
N GLY A 101 -13.99 -15.57 -4.10
CA GLY A 101 -14.85 -16.71 -3.82
C GLY A 101 -14.02 -17.83 -3.18
N ILE A 102 -14.39 -18.23 -1.96
CA ILE A 102 -13.76 -19.31 -1.20
C ILE A 102 -14.74 -20.45 -1.05
N LEU A 103 -14.38 -21.62 -1.59
CA LEU A 103 -15.12 -22.85 -1.36
C LEU A 103 -14.44 -23.65 -0.25
N THR A 104 -15.17 -23.94 0.82
CA THR A 104 -14.68 -24.78 1.92
C THR A 104 -15.01 -26.26 1.71
N THR A 105 -14.20 -27.11 2.33
CA THR A 105 -14.36 -28.56 2.28
C THR A 105 -15.67 -28.98 2.91
N ASP A 106 -16.26 -29.96 2.27
CA ASP A 106 -17.48 -30.60 2.69
C ASP A 106 -17.17 -31.59 3.83
N GLY A 107 -17.28 -31.14 5.08
CA GLY A 107 -17.17 -31.98 6.28
C GLY A 107 -18.41 -32.84 6.51
N GLY A 108 -19.12 -33.25 5.45
CA GLY A 108 -20.29 -34.13 5.49
C GLY A 108 -21.66 -33.44 5.57
N SER A 109 -21.74 -32.09 5.43
CA SER A 109 -23.01 -31.33 5.56
C SER A 109 -23.28 -30.35 4.39
N GLY A 110 -22.43 -30.31 3.39
CA GLY A 110 -22.38 -29.33 2.29
C GLY A 110 -21.12 -28.46 2.34
N SER A 111 -20.51 -28.23 1.17
CA SER A 111 -19.51 -27.17 0.95
C SER A 111 -20.16 -25.79 1.06
N ASN A 112 -19.47 -24.85 1.72
CA ASN A 112 -19.93 -23.47 1.79
C ASN A 112 -19.13 -22.59 0.82
N LEU A 113 -19.84 -21.74 0.07
CA LEU A 113 -19.24 -20.68 -0.74
C LEU A 113 -19.27 -19.37 0.04
N HIS A 114 -18.09 -18.82 0.32
CA HIS A 114 -17.93 -17.51 0.92
C HIS A 114 -17.52 -16.51 -0.15
N ILE A 115 -18.29 -15.44 -0.32
CA ILE A 115 -17.97 -14.36 -1.25
C ILE A 115 -17.58 -13.14 -0.43
N ARG A 116 -16.47 -12.50 -0.79
CA ARG A 116 -15.97 -11.31 -0.11
C ARG A 116 -15.45 -10.28 -1.08
N ARG A 117 -15.46 -9.03 -0.66
CA ARG A 117 -14.93 -7.90 -1.41
C ARG A 117 -13.70 -7.33 -0.72
N TRP A 118 -12.60 -7.25 -1.46
CA TRP A 118 -11.45 -6.41 -1.12
C TRP A 118 -11.66 -5.01 -1.70
N ASN A 119 -11.57 -3.97 -0.88
CA ASN A 119 -11.69 -2.57 -1.33
C ASN A 119 -10.34 -1.86 -1.53
N GLY A 120 -9.22 -2.59 -1.43
CA GLY A 120 -7.87 -2.04 -1.46
C GLY A 120 -7.18 -2.03 -0.09
N SER A 121 -7.92 -2.02 1.01
CA SER A 121 -7.35 -1.95 2.37
C SER A 121 -8.00 -2.90 3.37
N SER A 122 -9.23 -3.32 3.12
CA SER A 122 -10.01 -4.15 4.03
C SER A 122 -10.95 -5.09 3.27
N TRP A 123 -11.22 -6.22 3.90
CA TRP A 123 -12.22 -7.20 3.48
C TRP A 123 -13.59 -6.82 4.03
N ALA A 124 -14.63 -6.97 3.20
CA ALA A 124 -16.04 -6.89 3.57
C ALA A 124 -16.80 -8.11 3.04
#